data_AF-A0A3S3RX14-F1
#
_entry.id   AF-A0A3S3RX14-F1
#
_cell.length_a   1.000
_cell.length_b   1.000
_cell.length_c   1.000
_cell.angle_alpha   90.00
_cell.angle_beta   90.00
_cell.angle_gamma   90.00
#
_symmetry.space_group_name_H-M   'P 1'
#
loop_
_entity.id
_entity.type
_entity.pdbx_description
1 polymer ?
#
loop_
_entity_poly.entity_id
_entity_poly.type
_entity_poly.pdbx_seq_one_letter_code
_entity_poly.pdbx_strand_id
1 'polypeptide(L)'
;MQIVTGRFSRRAMFVGAMASLPAIAVAGSALAATAAETPDERAVRLANELSEAMNGFMTPAGGTPGWVAHVGPSNHPDPIWFSQDAGSAPDPLADTIAEYNTKVAEFSAIPEKQITSDEIEEAFVMATYGPASDRLCYATPPATSLRGVAEAIRYAIDQKAFIDIPAERVVKSALAYLERRYGV
;
A
#
# COMPACT_ATOMS: atom_id res chain seq x y z
N MET A 1 -34.65 14.24 -10.90
CA MET A 1 -33.61 13.53 -11.68
C MET A 1 -32.94 12.55 -10.71
N GLN A 2 -33.39 11.30 -10.72
CA GLN A 2 -32.94 10.26 -9.79
C GLN A 2 -31.88 9.41 -10.47
N ILE A 3 -30.74 9.17 -9.81
CA ILE A 3 -29.71 8.24 -10.26
C ILE A 3 -29.78 7.01 -9.35
N VAL A 4 -30.07 5.89 -9.99
CA VAL A 4 -30.17 4.54 -9.43
C VAL A 4 -28.76 3.99 -9.21
N THR A 5 -28.38 3.71 -7.97
CA THR A 5 -27.19 2.93 -7.63
C THR A 5 -27.59 1.46 -7.43
N GLY A 6 -27.33 0.65 -8.46
CA GLY A 6 -27.61 -0.78 -8.48
C GLY A 6 -26.69 -1.57 -7.54
N ARG A 7 -27.31 -2.38 -6.66
CA ARG A 7 -26.69 -3.47 -5.91
C ARG A 7 -26.41 -4.64 -6.86
N PHE A 8 -25.16 -5.12 -6.93
CA PHE A 8 -24.85 -6.40 -7.55
C PHE A 8 -24.38 -7.43 -6.52
N SER A 9 -25.27 -8.38 -6.28
CA SER A 9 -25.12 -9.60 -5.50
C SER A 9 -24.18 -10.58 -6.20
N ARG A 10 -23.13 -11.05 -5.53
CA ARG A 10 -22.26 -12.15 -5.99
C ARG A 10 -22.73 -13.47 -5.37
N ARG A 11 -23.77 -14.08 -5.94
CA ARG A 11 -24.14 -15.49 -5.68
C ARG A 11 -24.70 -16.15 -6.94
N ALA A 12 -23.88 -16.98 -7.57
CA ALA A 12 -24.25 -18.12 -8.42
C ALA A 12 -22.97 -18.96 -8.60
N MET A 13 -22.66 -19.87 -7.67
CA MET A 13 -23.00 -21.30 -7.72
C MET A 13 -22.61 -22.00 -9.04
N PHE A 14 -21.46 -22.66 -8.96
CA PHE A 14 -21.04 -23.81 -9.76
C PHE A 14 -22.08 -24.93 -9.70
N VAL A 15 -22.64 -25.36 -10.83
CA VAL A 15 -23.19 -26.71 -11.00
C VAL A 15 -23.06 -27.15 -12.47
N GLY A 16 -22.30 -28.23 -12.67
CA GLY A 16 -22.67 -29.31 -13.59
C GLY A 16 -22.25 -29.20 -15.06
N ALA A 17 -21.27 -30.04 -15.45
CA ALA A 17 -21.44 -30.96 -16.58
C ALA A 17 -20.34 -32.05 -16.53
N MET A 18 -20.73 -33.25 -16.08
CA MET A 18 -20.02 -34.49 -16.37
C MET A 18 -20.36 -34.90 -17.81
N ALA A 19 -19.35 -35.06 -18.66
CA ALA A 19 -19.48 -35.79 -19.92
C ALA A 19 -18.29 -36.76 -20.03
N SER A 20 -18.64 -38.03 -20.15
CA SER A 20 -17.78 -39.21 -20.11
C SER A 20 -17.31 -39.65 -21.50
N LEU A 21 -16.15 -40.35 -21.53
CA LEU A 21 -15.63 -41.37 -22.48
C LEU A 21 -14.67 -40.91 -23.61
N PRO A 22 -13.76 -41.78 -24.10
CA PRO A 22 -13.02 -42.88 -23.46
C PRO A 22 -11.47 -42.76 -23.65
N ALA A 23 -10.75 -43.69 -23.01
CA ALA A 23 -9.29 -43.78 -22.95
C ALA A 23 -8.61 -44.11 -24.30
N ILE A 24 -7.52 -43.39 -24.61
CA ILE A 24 -6.42 -43.86 -25.46
C ILE A 24 -5.12 -43.58 -24.70
N ALA A 25 -4.40 -44.65 -24.37
CA ALA A 25 -3.08 -44.58 -23.78
C ALA A 25 -2.06 -44.14 -24.84
N VAL A 26 -1.38 -43.02 -24.59
CA VAL A 26 -0.07 -42.73 -25.18
C VAL A 26 0.86 -42.36 -24.03
N ALA A 27 1.85 -43.21 -23.82
CA ALA A 27 3.00 -42.90 -22.99
C ALA A 27 3.74 -41.70 -23.61
N GLY A 28 3.75 -40.56 -22.93
CA GLY A 28 4.38 -39.36 -23.42
C GLY A 28 4.41 -38.26 -22.37
N SER A 29 5.54 -38.19 -21.66
CA SER A 29 6.02 -37.07 -20.86
C SER A 29 5.19 -36.65 -19.64
N ALA A 30 5.80 -36.87 -18.48
CA ALA A 30 5.61 -36.05 -17.29
C ALA A 30 5.95 -34.59 -17.59
N LEU A 31 5.02 -33.87 -18.21
CA LEU A 31 4.87 -32.42 -18.09
C LEU A 31 3.44 -32.25 -17.64
N ALA A 32 3.29 -32.36 -16.31
CA ALA A 32 2.07 -31.95 -15.64
C ALA A 32 1.65 -30.59 -16.20
N ALA A 33 0.40 -30.54 -16.65
CA ALA A 33 -0.26 -29.38 -17.19
C ALA A 33 0.07 -28.12 -16.37
N THR A 34 1.04 -27.33 -16.84
CA THR A 34 1.07 -25.91 -16.56
C THR A 34 -0.17 -25.37 -17.24
N ALA A 35 -1.22 -25.07 -16.47
CA ALA A 35 -2.27 -24.19 -16.95
C ALA A 35 -1.59 -23.03 -17.67
N ALA A 36 -2.02 -22.74 -18.89
CA ALA A 36 -1.36 -21.78 -19.76
C ALA A 36 -1.38 -20.40 -19.09
N GLU A 37 -0.30 -20.09 -18.37
CA GLU A 37 -0.08 -18.82 -17.70
C GLU A 37 -0.22 -17.70 -18.73
N THR A 38 -1.07 -16.74 -18.44
CA THR A 38 -1.22 -15.56 -19.29
C THR A 38 0.10 -14.77 -19.31
N PRO A 39 0.38 -13.99 -20.36
CA PRO A 39 1.61 -13.20 -20.42
C PRO A 39 1.82 -12.28 -19.20
N ASP A 40 0.73 -11.74 -18.65
CA ASP A 40 0.75 -10.87 -17.48
C ASP A 40 1.09 -11.65 -16.20
N GLU A 41 0.46 -12.81 -15.99
CA GLU A 41 0.79 -13.70 -14.86
C GLU A 41 2.27 -14.14 -14.92
N ARG A 42 2.78 -14.43 -16.13
CA ARG A 42 4.18 -14.78 -16.36
C ARG A 42 5.12 -13.63 -16.00
N ALA A 43 4.78 -12.41 -16.40
CA ALA A 43 5.60 -11.24 -16.08
C ALA A 43 5.67 -11.01 -14.56
N VAL A 44 4.53 -11.14 -13.86
CA VAL A 44 4.47 -11.01 -12.39
C VAL A 44 5.28 -12.11 -11.70
N ARG A 45 5.13 -13.38 -12.13
CA ARG A 45 5.91 -14.48 -11.55
C ARG A 45 7.40 -14.30 -11.74
N LEU A 46 7.85 -13.93 -12.95
CA LEU A 46 9.26 -13.66 -13.24
C LEU A 46 9.80 -12.49 -12.42
N ALA A 47 9.00 -11.44 -12.19
CA ALA A 47 9.36 -10.33 -11.32
C ALA A 47 9.58 -10.80 -9.87
N ASN A 48 8.71 -11.68 -9.36
CA ASN A 48 8.87 -12.25 -8.02
C ASN A 48 10.12 -13.16 -7.93
N GLU A 49 10.33 -14.04 -8.90
CA GLU A 49 11.54 -14.89 -8.97
C GLU A 49 12.83 -14.06 -9.04
N LEU A 50 12.81 -12.97 -9.81
CA LEU A 50 13.94 -12.04 -9.88
C LEU A 50 14.16 -11.31 -8.56
N SER A 51 13.10 -10.90 -7.87
CA SER A 51 13.16 -10.29 -6.54
C SER A 51 13.83 -11.23 -5.52
N GLU A 52 13.44 -12.51 -5.51
CA GLU A 52 14.04 -13.55 -4.66
C GLU A 52 15.52 -13.78 -4.99
N ALA A 53 15.85 -13.91 -6.28
CA ALA A 53 17.24 -14.07 -6.71
C ALA A 53 18.10 -12.87 -6.32
N MET A 54 17.56 -11.66 -6.43
CA MET A 54 18.24 -10.43 -6.02
C MET A 54 18.42 -10.35 -4.51
N ASN A 55 17.46 -10.79 -3.70
CA ASN A 55 17.64 -10.88 -2.25
C ASN A 55 18.77 -11.84 -1.88
N GLY A 56 18.92 -12.96 -2.60
CA GLY A 56 20.06 -13.86 -2.41
C GLY A 56 21.40 -13.29 -2.87
N PHE A 57 21.41 -12.54 -3.97
CA PHE A 57 22.64 -12.03 -4.60
C PHE A 57 23.12 -10.69 -4.03
N MET A 58 22.20 -9.77 -3.77
CA MET A 58 22.49 -8.36 -3.46
C MET A 58 22.39 -8.02 -1.98
N THR A 59 21.97 -8.95 -1.13
CA THR A 59 21.93 -8.74 0.32
C THR A 59 23.19 -9.33 0.96
N PRO A 60 24.12 -8.49 1.48
CA PRO A 60 25.31 -8.97 2.18
C PRO A 60 24.93 -9.79 3.41
N ALA A 61 25.87 -10.61 3.91
CA ALA A 61 25.67 -11.32 5.17
C ALA A 61 25.36 -10.34 6.31
N GLY A 62 24.19 -10.47 6.92
CA GLY A 62 23.68 -9.56 7.96
C GLY A 62 22.93 -8.32 7.45
N GLY A 63 22.79 -8.16 6.14
CA GLY A 63 21.95 -7.13 5.52
C GLY A 63 20.47 -7.52 5.50
N THR A 64 19.59 -6.52 5.38
CA THR A 64 18.15 -6.75 5.27
C THR A 64 17.77 -7.06 3.82
N PRO A 65 17.15 -8.22 3.53
CA PRO A 65 16.57 -8.49 2.21
C PRO A 65 15.37 -7.58 1.97
N GLY A 66 15.20 -7.11 0.74
CA GLY A 66 14.15 -6.15 0.41
C GLY A 66 14.12 -5.70 -1.04
N TRP A 67 14.88 -6.35 -1.91
CA TRP A 67 14.87 -6.08 -3.34
C TRP A 67 13.56 -6.57 -3.95
N VAL A 68 12.89 -5.67 -4.66
CA VAL A 68 11.70 -5.93 -5.47
C VAL A 68 12.01 -5.52 -6.89
N ALA A 69 11.89 -6.47 -7.80
CA ALA A 69 11.82 -6.21 -9.22
C ALA A 69 10.37 -5.89 -9.59
N HIS A 70 10.19 -4.79 -10.32
CA HIS A 70 8.89 -4.35 -10.79
C HIS A 70 8.87 -4.43 -12.32
N VAL A 71 7.73 -4.86 -12.85
CA VAL A 71 7.47 -4.90 -14.29
C VAL A 71 6.20 -4.12 -14.56
N GLY A 72 6.36 -2.97 -15.21
CA GLY A 72 5.29 -2.10 -15.65
C GLY A 72 4.98 -2.26 -17.14
N PRO A 73 3.88 -1.67 -17.60
CA PRO A 73 3.51 -1.68 -19.02
C PRO A 73 4.56 -0.94 -19.86
N SER A 74 4.66 -1.28 -21.15
CA SER A 74 5.69 -0.74 -22.06
C SER A 74 5.58 0.77 -22.32
N ASN A 75 4.48 1.40 -21.93
CA ASN A 75 4.28 2.86 -22.00
C ASN A 75 4.74 3.59 -20.72
N HIS A 76 5.23 2.86 -19.72
CA HIS A 76 5.89 3.45 -18.56
C HIS A 76 7.30 3.92 -18.95
N PRO A 77 7.80 5.08 -18.47
CA PRO A 77 9.14 5.58 -18.77
C PRO A 77 10.25 4.57 -18.44
N ASP A 78 10.05 3.85 -17.33
CA ASP A 78 10.93 2.77 -16.86
C ASP A 78 10.08 1.50 -16.65
N PRO A 79 9.89 0.65 -17.68
CA PRO A 79 9.00 -0.50 -17.59
C PRO A 79 9.58 -1.65 -16.75
N ILE A 80 10.88 -1.62 -16.46
CA ILE A 80 11.53 -2.53 -15.51
C ILE A 80 12.35 -1.68 -14.56
N TRP A 81 12.07 -1.79 -13.27
CA TRP A 81 12.84 -1.09 -12.24
C TRP A 81 12.97 -1.94 -10.98
N PHE A 82 13.88 -1.53 -10.11
CA PHE A 82 14.16 -2.21 -8.86
C PHE A 82 13.96 -1.23 -7.70
N SER A 83 13.37 -1.69 -6.61
CA SER A 83 13.38 -0.97 -5.34
C SER A 83 13.95 -1.86 -4.26
N GLN A 84 14.56 -1.25 -3.24
CA GLN A 84 14.96 -1.95 -2.02
C GLN A 84 13.86 -1.83 -0.93
N ASP A 85 12.65 -1.47 -1.37
CA ASP A 85 11.52 -1.12 -0.53
C ASP A 85 10.48 -2.26 -0.51
N ALA A 86 10.90 -3.53 -0.51
CA ALA A 86 9.97 -4.61 -0.13
C ALA A 86 9.52 -4.30 1.30
N GLY A 87 8.29 -3.80 1.42
CA GLY A 87 7.78 -3.18 2.63
C GLY A 87 7.95 -4.05 3.86
N SER A 88 8.59 -3.50 4.88
CA SER A 88 8.44 -3.86 6.29
C SER A 88 9.33 -3.01 7.20
N ALA A 89 10.28 -2.23 6.67
CA ALA A 89 11.03 -1.31 7.51
C ALA A 89 10.03 -0.33 8.15
N PRO A 90 9.90 -0.33 9.49
CA PRO A 90 9.02 0.59 10.17
C PRO A 90 9.48 2.01 9.86
N ASP A 91 8.54 2.87 9.51
CA ASP A 91 8.81 4.28 9.27
C ASP A 91 7.91 5.08 10.19
N PRO A 92 8.47 5.71 11.24
CA PRO A 92 7.65 6.27 12.30
C PRO A 92 6.77 7.42 11.79
N LEU A 93 7.12 8.07 10.68
CA LEU A 93 6.26 9.04 10.02
C LEU A 93 5.14 8.37 9.24
N ALA A 94 5.45 7.40 8.37
CA ALA A 94 4.43 6.67 7.62
C ALA A 94 3.42 5.97 8.55
N ASP A 95 3.91 5.39 9.63
CA ASP A 95 3.09 4.63 10.58
C ASP A 95 2.19 5.56 11.41
N THR A 96 2.67 6.76 11.78
CA THR A 96 1.83 7.78 12.45
C THR A 96 0.76 8.34 11.51
N ILE A 97 1.08 8.56 10.23
CA ILE A 97 0.09 8.99 9.22
C ILE A 97 -0.97 7.91 9.00
N ALA A 98 -0.57 6.64 8.93
CA ALA A 98 -1.49 5.52 8.78
C ALA A 98 -2.42 5.38 10.00
N GLU A 99 -1.89 5.55 11.22
CA GLU A 99 -2.68 5.59 12.45
C GLU A 99 -3.68 6.74 12.42
N TYR A 100 -3.23 7.96 12.11
CA TYR A 100 -4.10 9.13 11.99
C TYR A 100 -5.24 8.88 10.99
N ASN A 101 -4.95 8.39 9.79
CA ASN A 101 -5.97 8.12 8.76
C ASN A 101 -6.97 7.05 9.21
N THR A 102 -6.49 5.99 9.88
CA THR A 102 -7.35 4.94 10.46
C THR A 102 -8.29 5.55 11.50
N LYS A 103 -7.77 6.41 12.37
CA LYS A 103 -8.54 7.06 13.43
C LYS A 103 -9.50 8.13 12.93
N VAL A 104 -9.15 8.85 11.85
CA VAL A 104 -10.08 9.76 11.17
C VAL A 104 -11.26 8.98 10.58
N ALA A 105 -11.01 7.79 10.02
CA ALA A 105 -12.08 6.92 9.54
C ALA A 105 -12.98 6.41 10.68
N GLU A 106 -12.40 6.06 11.84
CA GLU A 106 -13.17 5.72 13.05
C GLU A 106 -14.06 6.90 13.51
N PHE A 107 -13.51 8.11 13.59
CA PHE A 107 -14.28 9.32 13.94
C PHE A 107 -15.40 9.58 12.93
N SER A 108 -15.12 9.49 11.64
CA SER A 108 -16.08 9.72 10.56
C SER A 108 -17.23 8.70 10.55
N ALA A 109 -17.04 7.53 11.16
CA ALA A 109 -18.08 6.51 11.31
C ALA A 109 -19.03 6.78 12.49
N ILE A 110 -18.70 7.72 13.39
CA ILE A 110 -19.56 8.11 14.51
C ILE A 110 -20.81 8.81 13.97
N PRO A 111 -22.02 8.36 14.32
CA PRO A 111 -23.24 9.03 13.86
C PRO A 111 -23.31 10.46 14.37
N GLU A 112 -23.52 11.43 13.48
CA GLU A 112 -23.58 12.88 13.78
C GLU A 112 -24.50 13.23 14.96
N LYS A 113 -25.62 12.50 15.11
CA LYS A 113 -26.55 12.64 16.25
C LYS A 113 -25.95 12.38 17.64
N GLN A 114 -24.77 11.75 17.71
CA GLN A 114 -24.03 11.53 18.95
C GLN A 114 -23.09 12.70 19.27
N ILE A 115 -22.78 13.55 18.29
CA ILE A 115 -21.98 14.77 18.45
C ILE A 115 -22.94 15.91 18.81
N THR A 116 -23.37 15.94 20.07
CA THR A 116 -24.43 16.86 20.54
C THR A 116 -23.90 18.18 21.08
N SER A 117 -22.58 18.31 21.27
CA SER A 117 -21.90 19.53 21.71
C SER A 117 -20.41 19.46 21.36
N ASP A 118 -19.77 20.63 21.33
CA ASP A 118 -18.32 20.76 21.08
C ASP A 118 -17.49 19.96 22.09
N GLU A 119 -17.88 19.91 23.37
CA GLU A 119 -17.20 19.11 24.40
C GLU A 119 -17.23 17.60 24.11
N ILE A 120 -18.36 17.11 23.56
CA ILE A 120 -18.51 15.70 23.19
C ILE A 120 -17.75 15.42 21.90
N GLU A 121 -17.75 16.36 20.96
CA GLU A 121 -16.91 16.29 19.75
C GLU A 121 -15.44 16.17 20.12
N GLU A 122 -14.94 17.06 20.99
CA GLU A 122 -13.56 17.04 21.46
C GLU A 122 -13.21 15.71 22.16
N ALA A 123 -14.12 15.17 22.98
CA ALA A 123 -13.92 13.85 23.58
C ALA A 123 -13.81 12.74 22.53
N PHE A 124 -14.61 12.77 21.47
CA PHE A 124 -14.49 11.82 20.35
C PHE A 124 -13.21 12.03 19.55
N VAL A 125 -12.80 13.28 19.31
CA VAL A 125 -11.52 13.60 18.65
C VAL A 125 -10.37 13.01 19.47
N MET A 126 -10.32 13.27 20.78
CA MET A 126 -9.26 12.78 21.66
C MET A 126 -9.27 11.25 21.82
N ALA A 127 -10.43 10.61 21.74
CA ALA A 127 -10.55 9.15 21.74
C ALA A 127 -10.15 8.50 20.39
N THR A 128 -10.14 9.28 19.31
CA THR A 128 -9.86 8.79 17.95
C THR A 128 -8.53 9.35 17.43
N TYR A 129 -8.57 10.38 16.60
CA TYR A 129 -7.41 10.84 15.82
C TYR A 129 -6.60 11.94 16.52
N GLY A 130 -7.16 12.59 17.54
CA GLY A 130 -6.53 13.70 18.27
C GLY A 130 -5.09 13.41 18.68
N PRO A 131 -4.79 12.28 19.36
CA PRO A 131 -3.42 11.94 19.75
C PRO A 131 -2.44 11.76 18.58
N ALA A 132 -2.88 11.18 17.46
CA ALA A 132 -2.04 11.02 16.27
C ALA A 132 -1.85 12.38 15.56
N SER A 133 -2.91 13.19 15.49
CA SER A 133 -2.87 14.57 14.97
C SER A 133 -1.90 15.43 15.77
N ASP A 134 -1.94 15.36 17.10
CA ASP A 134 -1.02 16.08 17.99
C ASP A 134 0.42 15.64 17.78
N ARG A 135 0.68 14.35 17.55
CA ARG A 135 2.02 13.91 17.17
C ARG A 135 2.44 14.50 15.84
N LEU A 136 1.59 14.47 14.80
CA LEU A 136 1.91 15.07 13.50
C LEU A 136 2.13 16.59 13.61
N CYS A 137 1.40 17.27 14.49
CA CYS A 137 1.45 18.71 14.68
C CYS A 137 2.64 19.15 15.56
N TYR A 138 2.79 18.57 16.75
CA TYR A 138 3.68 19.08 17.80
C TYR A 138 4.92 18.23 18.04
N ALA A 139 4.89 16.94 17.66
CA ALA A 139 5.97 15.99 17.87
C ALA A 139 6.24 15.13 16.62
N THR A 140 6.34 15.79 15.46
CA THR A 140 6.35 15.12 14.16
C THR A 140 7.53 14.15 14.07
N PRO A 141 7.28 12.85 13.89
CA PRO A 141 8.35 11.86 13.78
C PRO A 141 9.17 12.05 12.50
N PRO A 142 10.44 11.60 12.49
CA PRO A 142 11.31 11.69 11.31
C PRO A 142 10.89 10.69 10.23
N ALA A 143 10.94 11.10 8.95
CA ALA A 143 10.94 10.14 7.84
C ALA A 143 12.27 9.37 7.80
N THR A 144 12.18 8.06 7.58
CA THR A 144 13.33 7.13 7.57
C THR A 144 13.41 6.29 6.30
N SER A 145 12.44 6.44 5.40
CA SER A 145 12.31 5.67 4.16
C SER A 145 11.65 6.50 3.07
N LEU A 146 11.78 6.05 1.81
CA LEU A 146 11.02 6.61 0.69
C LEU A 146 9.50 6.39 0.84
N ARG A 147 9.08 5.33 1.54
CA ARG A 147 7.67 5.14 1.95
C ARG A 147 7.20 6.30 2.83
N GLY A 148 7.96 6.66 3.86
CA GLY A 148 7.66 7.80 4.74
C GLY A 148 7.56 9.12 3.97
N VAL A 149 8.46 9.34 3.01
CA VAL A 149 8.38 10.50 2.11
C VAL A 149 7.12 10.49 1.26
N ALA A 150 6.79 9.36 0.62
CA ALA A 150 5.61 9.26 -0.24
C ALA A 150 4.31 9.50 0.54
N GLU A 151 4.17 8.88 1.72
CA GLU A 151 3.00 9.08 2.60
C GLU A 151 2.90 10.52 3.11
N ALA A 152 4.01 11.16 3.44
CA ALA A 152 4.03 12.57 3.84
C ALA A 152 3.50 13.50 2.73
N ILE A 153 3.91 13.25 1.48
CA ILE A 153 3.43 14.03 0.32
C ILE A 153 1.93 13.78 0.09
N ARG A 154 1.48 12.52 0.14
CA ARG A 154 0.05 12.17 0.01
C ARG A 154 -0.78 12.84 1.09
N TYR A 155 -0.35 12.75 2.35
CA TYR A 155 -0.98 13.40 3.48
C TYR A 155 -1.17 14.91 3.24
N ALA A 156 -0.12 15.62 2.83
CA ALA A 156 -0.21 17.07 2.59
C ALA A 156 -1.17 17.43 1.44
N ILE A 157 -1.22 16.61 0.39
CA ILE A 157 -2.16 16.77 -0.73
C ILE A 157 -3.60 16.51 -0.28
N ASP A 158 -3.85 15.42 0.44
CA ASP A 158 -5.18 14.99 0.86
C ASP A 158 -5.80 15.95 1.87
N GLN A 159 -4.99 16.48 2.79
CA GLN A 159 -5.42 17.52 3.73
C GLN A 159 -5.74 18.85 3.02
N LYS A 160 -5.33 19.02 1.74
CA LYS A 160 -5.44 20.27 0.97
C LYS A 160 -4.85 21.48 1.71
N ALA A 161 -3.88 21.23 2.59
CA ALA A 161 -3.49 22.16 3.62
C ALA A 161 -1.96 22.29 3.73
N PHE A 162 -1.25 22.49 2.62
CA PHE A 162 0.20 22.78 2.64
C PHE A 162 0.57 24.01 3.50
N ILE A 163 -0.41 24.85 3.84
CA ILE A 163 -0.26 26.03 4.71
C ILE A 163 -0.53 25.75 6.19
N ASP A 164 -1.00 24.55 6.53
CA ASP A 164 -1.30 24.16 7.90
C ASP A 164 -0.07 23.55 8.58
N ILE A 165 0.07 23.80 9.88
CA ILE A 165 1.25 23.46 10.69
C ILE A 165 1.62 21.97 10.60
N PRO A 166 0.67 21.01 10.69
CA PRO A 166 1.00 19.58 10.58
C PRO A 166 1.53 19.21 9.20
N ALA A 167 0.90 19.69 8.12
CA ALA A 167 1.30 19.37 6.76
C ALA A 167 2.69 19.94 6.44
N GLU A 168 2.97 21.18 6.83
CA GLU A 168 4.29 21.80 6.67
C GLU A 168 5.38 20.97 7.36
N ARG A 169 5.13 20.54 8.62
CA ARG A 169 6.09 19.75 9.40
C ARG A 169 6.31 18.35 8.82
N VAL A 170 5.24 17.70 8.39
CA VAL A 170 5.30 16.39 7.73
C VAL A 170 6.13 16.46 6.44
N VAL A 171 5.92 17.49 5.61
CA VAL A 171 6.71 17.70 4.38
C VAL A 171 8.17 18.03 4.69
N LYS A 172 8.45 18.86 5.70
CA LYS A 172 9.82 19.14 6.14
C LYS A 172 10.54 17.87 6.63
N SER A 173 9.84 17.01 7.36
CA SER A 173 10.38 15.72 7.81
C SER A 173 10.78 14.82 6.62
N ALA A 174 9.92 14.78 5.59
CA ALA A 174 10.20 14.08 4.34
C ALA A 174 11.38 14.68 3.56
N LEU A 175 11.45 16.01 3.46
CA LEU A 175 12.56 16.71 2.81
C LEU A 175 13.90 16.39 3.49
N ALA A 176 13.94 16.42 4.82
CA ALA A 176 15.16 16.13 5.58
C ALA A 176 15.68 14.71 5.32
N TYR A 177 14.80 13.73 5.02
CA TYR A 177 15.23 12.40 4.58
C TYR A 177 15.90 12.45 3.20
N LEU A 178 15.31 13.16 2.24
CA LEU A 178 15.84 13.29 0.88
C LEU A 178 17.19 14.00 0.88
N GLU A 179 17.33 15.09 1.62
CA GLU A 179 18.59 15.84 1.81
C GLU A 179 19.69 14.94 2.35
N ARG A 180 19.42 14.18 3.43
CA ARG A 180 20.38 13.20 3.98
C ARG A 180 20.74 12.09 2.99
N ARG A 181 19.76 11.59 2.22
CA ARG A 181 19.96 10.48 1.28
C ARG A 181 20.78 10.88 0.07
N TYR A 182 20.59 12.10 -0.45
CA TYR A 182 21.19 12.57 -1.70
C TYR A 182 22.32 13.59 -1.50
N GLY A 183 22.58 14.04 -0.27
CA GLY A 183 23.67 14.96 0.06
C GLY A 183 23.46 16.38 -0.47
N VAL A 184 22.21 16.84 -0.49
CA VAL A 184 21.79 18.18 -0.94
C VAL A 184 21.38 19.06 0.21
#